data_AF-A0A964Z3U5-F1
#
_entry.id   AF-A0A964Z3U5-F1
#
_cell.length_a   1.000
_cell.length_b   1.000
_cell.length_c   1.000
_cell.angle_alpha   90.00
_cell.angle_beta   90.00
_cell.angle_gamma   90.00
#
_symmetry.space_group_name_H-M   'P 1'
#
loop_
_entity.id
_entity.type
_entity.pdbx_description
1 polymer ?
#
loop_
_entity_poly.entity_id
_entity_poly.type
_entity_poly.pdbx_seq_one_letter_code
_entity_poly.pdbx_strand_id
1 'polypeptide(L)'
;MAEVEIGGTKRGRIAYSFDDIALVPTRRTRNPEEVSTSWKIDAYEFEFPIMAAPMDSVVSPEVAINYGKLGGLAVLNLEGLWTRYEDPKKEFKKI
;
A
#
# COMPACT_ATOMS: atom_id res chain seq x y z
N MET A 1 14.87 -23.47 -4.57
CA MET A 1 14.53 -22.99 -3.21
C MET A 1 14.03 -24.21 -2.45
N ALA A 2 14.63 -24.56 -1.31
CA ALA A 2 14.39 -25.87 -0.69
C ALA A 2 12.97 -25.96 -0.09
N GLU A 3 12.22 -27.00 -0.45
CA GLU A 3 11.00 -27.40 0.27
C GLU A 3 11.40 -28.07 1.58
N VAL A 4 10.63 -27.84 2.64
CA VAL A 4 10.80 -28.46 3.96
C VAL A 4 9.68 -29.48 4.15
N GLU A 5 10.04 -30.68 4.59
CA GLU A 5 9.07 -31.67 5.01
C GLU A 5 8.45 -31.23 6.35
N ILE A 6 7.13 -31.09 6.38
CA ILE A 6 6.37 -30.83 7.61
C ILE A 6 6.00 -32.17 8.26
N GLY A 7 5.67 -33.17 7.43
CA GLY A 7 5.46 -34.55 7.84
C GLY A 7 4.60 -35.35 6.86
N GLY A 8 4.94 -36.62 6.66
CA GLY A 8 4.22 -37.51 5.73
C GLY A 8 4.32 -37.01 4.29
N THR A 9 3.18 -36.75 3.65
CA THR A 9 3.15 -36.17 2.29
C THR A 9 3.10 -34.63 2.30
N LYS A 10 3.11 -33.97 3.46
CA LYS A 10 3.03 -32.50 3.55
C LYS A 10 4.41 -31.87 3.45
N ARG A 11 4.54 -30.95 2.49
CA ARG A 11 5.72 -30.12 2.28
C ARG A 11 5.33 -28.65 2.26
N GLY A 12 6.23 -27.80 2.71
CA GLY A 12 6.07 -26.35 2.69
C GLY A 12 7.26 -25.67 2.04
N ARG A 13 7.03 -24.52 1.41
CA ARG A 13 8.10 -23.64 0.95
C ARG A 13 8.47 -22.66 2.06
N ILE A 14 9.77 -22.45 2.27
CA ILE A 14 10.25 -21.39 3.16
C ILE A 14 9.84 -20.03 2.58
N ALA A 15 9.20 -19.22 3.41
CA ALA A 15 8.86 -17.82 3.13
C ALA A 15 9.60 -16.91 4.11
N TYR A 16 9.76 -15.66 3.73
CA TYR A 16 10.47 -14.64 4.50
C TYR A 16 9.56 -13.43 4.69
N SER A 17 9.52 -12.90 5.90
CA SER A 17 8.92 -11.61 6.23
C SER A 17 9.90 -10.47 5.93
N PHE A 18 9.46 -9.22 6.09
CA PHE A 18 10.36 -8.07 5.97
C PHE A 18 11.44 -8.05 7.06
N ASP A 19 11.17 -8.63 8.24
CA ASP A 19 12.13 -8.69 9.34
C ASP A 19 13.25 -9.73 9.11
N ASP A 20 13.04 -10.65 8.16
CA ASP A 20 14.01 -11.71 7.83
C ASP A 20 15.04 -11.28 6.78
N ILE A 21 14.86 -10.12 6.13
CA ILE A 21 15.67 -9.68 4.99
C ILE A 21 16.11 -8.21 5.12
N ALA A 22 17.25 -7.88 4.51
CA ALA A 22 17.75 -6.52 4.40
C ALA A 22 18.33 -6.26 3.01
N LEU A 23 18.28 -5.00 2.57
CA LEU A 23 18.93 -4.57 1.33
C LEU A 23 20.42 -4.30 1.60
N VAL A 24 21.30 -4.97 0.86
CA VAL A 24 22.76 -4.79 0.98
C VAL A 24 23.24 -3.76 -0.05
N PRO A 25 23.88 -2.66 0.38
CA PRO A 25 24.49 -1.71 -0.54
C PRO A 25 25.60 -2.36 -1.39
N THR A 26 25.76 -1.89 -2.62
CA THR A 26 26.85 -2.32 -3.51
C THR A 26 27.78 -1.14 -3.82
N ARG A 27 28.77 -1.34 -4.70
CA ARG A 27 29.89 -0.40 -4.89
C ARG A 27 29.52 1.00 -5.38
N ARG A 28 28.35 1.21 -5.99
CA ARG A 28 27.94 2.50 -6.55
C ARG A 28 26.79 3.06 -5.75
N THR A 29 26.94 4.31 -5.31
CA THR A 29 25.89 5.09 -4.66
C THR A 29 25.36 6.14 -5.63
N ARG A 30 24.12 6.58 -5.40
CA ARG A 30 23.48 7.72 -6.07
C ARG A 30 23.02 8.70 -5.00
N ASN A 31 22.97 9.99 -5.36
CA ASN A 31 22.33 10.96 -4.49
C ASN A 31 20.83 10.63 -4.43
N PRO A 32 20.21 10.52 -3.23
CA PRO A 32 18.77 10.29 -3.11
C PRO A 32 17.91 11.26 -3.92
N GLU A 33 18.35 12.53 -4.05
CA GLU A 33 17.64 13.56 -4.83
C GLU A 33 17.64 13.29 -6.34
N GLU A 34 18.54 12.43 -6.83
CA GLU A 34 18.63 12.03 -8.23
C GLU A 34 17.81 10.76 -8.54
N VAL A 35 17.16 10.16 -7.54
CA VAL A 35 16.35 8.95 -7.71
C VAL A 35 14.90 9.33 -8.00
N SER A 36 14.40 8.90 -9.16
CA SER A 36 12.98 9.06 -9.47
C SER A 36 12.14 8.05 -8.68
N THR A 37 11.11 8.54 -7.99
CA THR A 37 10.06 7.73 -7.40
C THR A 37 8.82 7.64 -8.28
N SER A 38 8.82 8.24 -9.47
CA SER A 38 7.64 8.25 -10.34
C SER A 38 7.14 6.83 -10.61
N TRP A 39 5.82 6.67 -10.60
CA TRP A 39 5.17 5.39 -10.77
C TRP A 39 4.12 5.47 -11.87
N LYS A 40 4.28 4.61 -12.88
CA LYS A 40 3.32 4.46 -13.98
C LYS A 40 2.59 3.14 -13.85
N ILE A 41 1.27 3.20 -13.86
CA ILE A 41 0.39 2.03 -13.92
C ILE A 41 -0.67 2.28 -14.98
N ASP A 42 -0.67 1.43 -16.01
CA ASP A 42 -1.51 1.62 -17.19
C ASP A 42 -1.28 3.02 -17.81
N ALA A 43 -2.34 3.79 -18.05
CA ALA A 43 -2.32 5.15 -18.58
C ALA A 43 -2.07 6.23 -17.52
N TYR A 44 -1.91 5.88 -16.25
CA TYR A 44 -1.79 6.85 -15.14
C TYR A 44 -0.35 6.97 -14.64
N GLU A 45 0.03 8.18 -14.27
CA GLU A 45 1.34 8.52 -13.71
C GLU A 45 1.15 9.20 -12.35
N PHE A 46 1.98 8.79 -11.39
CA PHE A 46 2.00 9.23 -10.00
C PHE A 46 3.43 9.64 -9.60
N GLU A 47 3.56 10.51 -8.61
CA GLU A 47 4.86 11.02 -8.13
C GLU A 47 5.63 9.98 -7.28
N PHE A 48 4.90 9.04 -6.66
CA PHE A 48 5.47 7.97 -5.84
C PHE A 48 4.64 6.67 -5.89
N PRO A 49 5.25 5.49 -5.62
CA PRO A 49 4.60 4.20 -5.73
C PRO A 49 3.88 3.80 -4.43
N ILE A 50 3.08 4.71 -3.86
CA ILE A 50 2.37 4.50 -2.60
C ILE A 50 0.87 4.70 -2.85
N MET A 51 0.09 3.72 -2.44
CA MET A 51 -1.37 3.76 -2.50
C MET A 51 -1.95 3.87 -1.10
N ALA A 52 -2.96 4.72 -0.92
CA ALA A 52 -3.73 4.72 0.32
C ALA A 52 -4.72 3.56 0.33
N ALA A 53 -4.74 2.79 1.42
CA ALA A 53 -5.61 1.63 1.58
C ALA A 53 -7.10 2.05 1.56
N PRO A 54 -7.98 1.29 0.89
CA PRO A 54 -9.41 1.61 0.80
C PRO A 54 -10.14 1.29 2.10
N MET A 55 -9.93 2.14 3.11
CA MET A 55 -10.52 2.00 4.44
C MET A 55 -11.19 3.31 4.83
N ASP A 56 -12.41 3.25 5.38
CA ASP A 56 -13.18 4.47 5.73
C ASP A 56 -12.46 5.35 6.75
N SER A 57 -11.73 4.71 7.68
CA SER A 57 -10.93 5.38 8.71
C SER A 57 -9.68 6.08 8.17
N VAL A 58 -9.25 5.74 6.95
CA VAL A 58 -8.03 6.27 6.33
C VAL A 58 -8.36 7.23 5.22
N VAL A 59 -9.24 6.84 4.30
CA VAL A 59 -9.53 7.58 3.06
C VAL A 59 -10.96 8.10 3.07
N SER A 60 -11.10 9.36 3.47
CA SER A 60 -12.30 10.16 3.17
C SER A 60 -12.21 10.75 1.75
N PRO A 61 -13.32 11.25 1.18
CA PRO A 61 -13.28 12.00 -0.08
C PRO A 61 -12.30 13.18 -0.07
N GLU A 62 -12.21 13.88 1.07
CA GLU A 62 -11.25 14.97 1.25
C GLU A 62 -9.81 14.47 1.24
N VAL A 63 -9.52 13.38 1.96
CA VAL A 63 -8.19 12.75 1.96
C VAL A 63 -7.82 12.27 0.56
N ALA A 64 -8.76 11.67 -0.18
CA ALA A 64 -8.51 11.19 -1.53
C ALA A 64 -8.08 12.32 -2.48
N ILE A 65 -8.76 13.47 -2.42
CA ILE A 65 -8.41 14.67 -3.19
C ILE A 65 -7.03 15.19 -2.81
N ASN A 66 -6.77 15.33 -1.51
CA ASN A 66 -5.49 15.87 -1.03
C ASN A 66 -4.32 14.94 -1.37
N TYR A 67 -4.51 13.62 -1.25
CA TYR A 67 -3.51 12.62 -1.62
C TYR A 67 -3.20 12.65 -3.12
N GLY A 68 -4.22 12.80 -3.96
CA GLY A 68 -4.05 13.00 -5.41
C GLY A 68 -3.27 14.26 -5.75
N LYS A 69 -3.52 15.38 -5.06
CA LYS A 69 -2.75 16.63 -5.24
C LYS A 69 -1.28 16.51 -4.82
N LEU A 70 -0.98 15.60 -3.89
CA LEU A 70 0.39 15.26 -3.51
C LEU A 70 1.06 14.30 -4.50
N GLY A 71 0.34 13.85 -5.54
CA GLY A 71 0.85 12.95 -6.58
C GLY A 71 0.66 11.47 -6.29
N GLY A 72 -0.14 11.11 -5.28
CA GLY A 72 -0.40 9.71 -4.90
C GLY A 72 -1.72 9.16 -5.42
N LEU A 73 -1.91 7.84 -5.29
CA LEU A 73 -3.15 7.14 -5.59
C LEU A 73 -3.93 6.81 -4.31
N ALA A 74 -5.09 7.44 -4.11
CA ALA A 74 -6.01 7.08 -3.04
C ALA A 74 -7.22 6.31 -3.58
N VAL A 75 -7.63 5.26 -2.85
CA VAL A 75 -8.76 4.41 -3.22
C VAL A 75 -9.87 4.56 -2.19
N LEU A 76 -11.10 4.84 -2.65
CA LEU A 76 -12.27 4.93 -1.78
C LEU A 76 -12.87 3.55 -1.53
N ASN A 77 -13.29 3.29 -0.30
CA ASN A 77 -14.08 2.12 0.04
C ASN A 77 -15.54 2.34 -0.35
N LEU A 78 -15.96 1.78 -1.48
CA LEU A 78 -17.34 1.94 -1.97
C LEU A 78 -18.36 1.08 -1.23
N GLU A 79 -17.91 0.14 -0.40
CA GLU A 79 -18.76 -0.66 0.46
C GLU A 79 -18.78 -0.13 1.90
N GLY A 80 -18.15 1.02 2.15
CA GLY A 80 -17.91 1.58 3.46
C GLY A 80 -18.96 2.57 3.98
N LEU A 81 -18.62 3.26 5.06
CA LEU A 81 -19.49 4.27 5.68
C LEU A 81 -19.82 5.42 4.72
N TRP A 82 -18.83 5.86 3.91
CA TRP A 82 -18.95 7.01 3.01
C TRP A 82 -20.02 6.86 1.93
N THR A 83 -20.44 5.63 1.60
CA THR A 83 -21.50 5.35 0.62
C THR A 83 -22.79 4.84 1.25
N ARG A 84 -22.76 4.42 2.53
CA ARG A 84 -23.92 3.85 3.24
C ARG A 84 -24.72 4.87 4.04
N TYR A 85 -24.11 5.98 4.45
CA TYR A 85 -24.73 6.98 5.31
C TYR A 85 -24.61 8.37 4.71
N GLU A 86 -25.65 9.20 4.89
CA GLU A 86 -25.61 10.61 4.50
C GLU A 86 -24.56 11.40 5.29
N ASP A 87 -24.39 11.07 6.57
CA ASP A 87 -23.39 11.66 7.46
C ASP A 87 -22.47 10.57 8.05
N PRO A 88 -21.47 10.11 7.29
CA PRO A 88 -20.56 9.05 7.72
C PRO A 88 -19.73 9.47 8.95
N LYS A 89 -19.55 10.77 9.19
CA LYS A 89 -18.75 11.28 10.32
C LYS A 89 -19.36 10.94 11.68
N LYS A 90 -20.69 10.85 11.78
CA LYS A 90 -21.37 10.45 13.02
C LYS A 90 -21.19 8.97 13.34
N GLU A 91 -21.05 8.13 12.33
CA GLU A 91 -20.98 6.67 12.50
C GLU A 91 -19.61 6.22 13.00
N PHE A 92 -18.52 6.93 12.68
CA PHE A 92 -17.18 6.62 13.23
C PHE A 92 -17.12 6.61 14.76
N LYS A 93 -17.99 7.34 15.46
CA LYS A 93 -18.01 7.39 16.94
C LYS A 93 -18.63 6.15 17.59
N LYS A 94 -19.30 5.30 16.80
CA LYS A 94 -19.99 4.10 17.29
C LYS A 94 -19.14 2.83 17.16
N ILE A 95 -17.97 2.95 16.54
CA ILE A 95 -16.99 1.89 16.27
C ILE A 95 -15.76 2.20 17.11
#